data_AF-A0AAU9E3C6-F1
#
_entry.id   AF-A0AAU9E3C6-F1
#
_cell.length_a   1.000
_cell.length_b   1.000
_cell.length_c   1.000
_cell.angle_alpha   90.00
_cell.angle_beta   90.00
_cell.angle_gamma   90.00
#
_symmetry.space_group_name_H-M   'P 1'
#
loop_
_entity.id
_entity.type
_entity.pdbx_description
1 polymer ?
#
loop_
_entity_poly.entity_id
_entity_poly.type
_entity_poly.pdbx_seq_one_letter_code
_entity_poly.pdbx_strand_id
1 'polypeptide(L)' 'MMPVVDAALKRLNLPNNIEVIYDENLMKKIGLKYTPALEINGEIVYEGKYPGVKTMIDMFKTYI' A
#
# COMPACT_ATOMS: atom_id res chain seq x y z
N MET A 1 -9.71 -3.31 6.38
CA MET A 1 -8.61 -2.36 6.11
C MET A 1 -7.43 -2.71 7.02
N MET A 2 -6.18 -2.63 6.53
CA MET A 2 -5.00 -2.99 7.35
C MET A 2 -4.77 -1.93 8.44
N PRO A 3 -4.70 -2.29 9.74
CA PRO A 3 -4.56 -1.32 10.84
C PRO A 3 -3.34 -0.40 10.70
N VAL A 4 -2.27 -0.91 10.10
CA VAL A 4 -1.03 -0.15 9.86
C VAL A 4 -1.24 0.98 8.85
N VAL A 5 -2.01 0.71 7.81
CA VAL A 5 -2.30 1.64 6.73
C VAL A 5 -3.22 2.76 7.25
N ASP A 6 -4.27 2.40 7.99
CA ASP A 6 -5.15 3.35 8.69
C ASP A 6 -4.36 4.28 9.63
N ALA A 7 -3.45 3.71 10.43
CA ALA A 7 -2.63 4.48 11.35
C ALA A 7 -1.69 5.46 10.63
N ALA A 8 -1.15 5.07 9.48
CA ALA A 8 -0.26 5.90 8.68
C ALA A 8 -1.01 7.07 8.02
N LEU A 9 -2.18 6.82 7.41
CA LEU A 9 -3.02 7.85 6.79
C LEU A 9 -3.51 8.89 7.81
N LYS A 10 -4.00 8.42 8.97
CA LYS A 10 -4.44 9.31 10.05
C LYS A 10 -3.32 10.23 10.53
N ARG A 11 -2.09 9.72 10.63
CA ARG A 11 -0.92 10.52 11.04
C ARG A 11 -0.52 11.56 10.00
N LEU A 12 -0.76 11.29 8.72
CA LEU A 12 -0.46 12.21 7.63
C LEU A 12 -1.64 13.12 7.26
N ASN A 13 -2.79 12.96 7.92
CA ASN A 13 -4.04 13.65 7.60
C ASN A 13 -4.41 13.51 6.11
N LEU A 14 -4.13 12.33 5.52
CA LEU A 14 -4.42 12.04 4.13
C LEU A 14 -5.84 11.47 3.98
N PRO A 15 -6.53 11.75 2.86
CA PRO A 15 -7.82 11.15 2.58
C PRO A 15 -7.68 9.63 2.40
N ASN A 16 -8.61 8.86 2.98
CA ASN A 16 -8.63 7.39 2.96
C ASN A 16 -9.13 6.81 1.62
N ASN A 17 -8.58 7.24 0.47
CA ASN A 17 -8.89 6.64 -0.83
C ASN A 17 -8.00 5.42 -1.10
N ILE A 18 -8.15 4.39 -0.25
CA ILE A 18 -7.42 3.13 -0.42
C ILE A 18 -8.38 2.05 -0.87
N GLU A 19 -8.08 1.48 -2.03
CA GLU A 19 -8.72 0.29 -2.53
C GLU A 19 -7.90 -0.94 -2.12
N VAL A 20 -8.56 -1.91 -1.48
CA VAL A 20 -7.93 -3.18 -1.17
C VAL A 20 -8.32 -4.19 -2.24
N ILE A 21 -7.34 -4.57 -3.06
CA ILE A 21 -7.53 -5.49 -4.18
C ILE A 21 -7.23 -6.91 -3.73
N TYR A 22 -8.18 -7.82 -3.94
CA TYR A 22 -8.03 -9.28 -3.73
C TYR A 22 -8.14 -10.08 -5.03
N ASP A 23 -8.14 -9.41 -6.18
CA ASP A 23 -8.26 -10.06 -7.49
C ASP A 23 -6.90 -10.60 -7.97
N GLU A 24 -6.75 -11.92 -7.96
CA GLU A 24 -5.54 -12.60 -8.42
C GLU A 24 -5.21 -12.34 -9.90
N ASN A 25 -6.21 -12.14 -10.76
CA ASN A 25 -5.98 -11.85 -12.18
C ASN A 25 -5.40 -10.45 -12.34
N LEU A 26 -5.92 -9.49 -11.58
CA LEU A 26 -5.38 -8.14 -11.56
C LEU A 26 -3.94 -8.15 -11.02
N MET A 27 -3.69 -8.86 -9.91
CA MET A 27 -2.35 -9.03 -9.33
C MET A 27 -1.36 -9.60 -10.36
N LYS A 28 -1.75 -10.65 -11.10
CA LYS A 28 -0.90 -11.22 -12.18
C LYS A 28 -0.68 -10.22 -13.31
N LYS A 29 -1.70 -9.45 -13.68
CA LYS A 29 -1.64 -8.46 -14.78
C LYS A 29 -0.69 -7.31 -14.46
N ILE A 30 -0.65 -6.85 -13.21
CA ILE A 30 0.30 -5.81 -12.75
C ILE A 30 1.71 -6.38 -12.47
N GLY A 31 1.92 -7.69 -12.64
CA GLY A 31 3.21 -8.33 -12.41
C GLY A 31 3.55 -8.49 -10.92
N LEU A 32 2.55 -8.50 -10.04
CA LEU A 32 2.76 -8.67 -8.60
C LEU A 32 3.33 -10.05 -8.31
N LYS A 33 4.44 -10.10 -7.56
CA LYS A 33 5.12 -11.37 -7.23
C LYS A 33 4.81 -11.84 -5.83
N TYR A 34 4.69 -10.91 -4.88
CA TYR A 34 4.54 -11.24 -3.47
C TYR A 34 3.51 -10.36 -2.76
N THR A 35 2.68 -10.96 -1.91
CA THR A 35 1.75 -10.26 -1.02
C THR A 35 2.28 -10.24 0.42
N PRO A 36 1.96 -9.22 1.24
CA PRO A 36 1.20 -8.03 0.88
C PRO A 36 2.04 -7.07 0.03
N ALA A 37 1.37 -6.20 -0.72
CA ALA A 37 1.99 -5.20 -1.57
C ALA A 37 1.22 -3.88 -1.57
N LEU A 38 1.92 -2.81 -1.95
CA LEU A 38 1.40 -1.47 -2.07
C LEU A 38 1.69 -0.94 -3.45
N GLU A 39 0.64 -0.51 -4.12
CA GLU A 39 0.68 0.20 -5.40
C GLU A 39 0.28 1.65 -5.16
N ILE A 40 1.05 2.60 -5.70
CA ILE A 40 0.73 4.03 -5.67
C ILE A 40 0.84 4.55 -7.10
N ASN A 41 -0.21 5.20 -7.61
CA ASN A 41 -0.25 5.79 -8.95
C ASN A 41 0.12 4.83 -10.10
N GLY A 42 -0.21 3.54 -9.99
CA GLY A 42 0.10 2.54 -11.04
C GLY A 42 1.44 1.82 -10.86
N GLU A 43 2.22 2.17 -9.83
CA GLU A 43 3.54 1.60 -9.57
C GLU A 43 3.56 0.80 -8.25
N ILE A 44 4.06 -0.43 -8.30
CA ILE A 44 4.27 -1.25 -7.10
C ILE A 44 5.49 -0.72 -6.36
N VAL A 45 5.27 0.02 -5.28
CA VAL A 45 6.32 0.65 -4.47
C VAL A 45 6.87 -0.27 -3.38
N TYR A 46 6.13 -1.34 -3.06
CA TYR A 46 6.49 -2.26 -1.98
C TYR A 46 5.80 -3.62 -2.15
N GLU A 47 6.53 -4.72 -1.95
CA GLU A 47 5.98 -6.08 -1.97
C GLU A 47 6.70 -7.05 -1.02
N GLY A 48 5.99 -8.10 -0.60
CA GLY A 48 6.56 -9.31 0.00
C GLY A 48 6.93 -9.25 1.48
N LYS A 49 6.65 -8.14 2.18
CA LYS A 49 6.81 -8.04 3.64
C LYS A 49 5.66 -7.27 4.25
N TYR A 50 5.33 -7.53 5.51
CA TYR A 50 4.33 -6.73 6.22
C TYR A 50 4.99 -5.43 6.69
N PRO A 51 4.60 -4.24 6.19
CA PRO A 51 5.26 -3.00 6.58
C PRO A 51 4.84 -2.59 7.99
N GLY A 52 5.75 -1.94 8.72
CA GLY A 52 5.40 -1.25 9.96
C GLY A 52 4.78 0.12 9.68
N VAL A 53 4.17 0.74 10.71
CA VAL A 53 3.51 2.06 10.57
C VAL A 53 4.50 3.13 10.10
N LYS A 54 5.74 3.13 10.63
CA LYS A 54 6.77 4.10 10.20
C LYS A 54 7.12 3.92 8.72
N THR A 55 7.36 2.69 8.28
CA THR A 55 7.65 2.39 6.88
C THR A 55 6.53 2.86 5.98
N MET A 56 5.27 2.63 6.39
CA MET A 56 4.12 3.12 5.64
C MET A 56 4.06 4.64 5.53
N ILE A 57 4.34 5.35 6.61
CA ILE A 57 4.40 6.82 6.62
C ILE A 57 5.50 7.32 5.68
N ASP A 58 6.69 6.73 5.77
CA ASP A 58 7.84 7.13 4.95
C ASP A 58 7.54 6.91 3.46
N MET A 59 6.87 5.80 3.11
CA MET A 59 6.42 5.54 1.74
C MET A 59 5.37 6.55 1.29
N PHE A 60 4.32 6.81 2.09
CA PHE A 60 3.30 7.79 1.72
C PHE A 60 3.88 9.19 1.50
N LYS A 61 4.80 9.66 2.36
CA LYS A 61 5.47 10.96 2.15
C LYS A 61 6.31 11.05 0.87
N THR A 62 6.72 9.90 0.33
CA THR A 62 7.57 9.84 -0.87
C THR A 62 6.72 9.87 -2.14
N TYR A 63 5.50 9.34 -2.09
CA TYR A 63 4.66 9.10 -3.28
C TYR A 63 3.31 9.83 -3.28
N ILE A 64 2.91 10.47 -2.16
CA ILE A 64 1.65 11.22 -1.94
C ILE A 64 1.99 12.59 -1.36
#